data_AF-A0A8B6E2C0-F1
#
_entry.id   AF-A0A8B6E2C0-F1
#
_cell.length_a   1.000
_cell.length_b   1.000
_cell.length_c   1.000
_cell.angle_alpha   90.00
_cell.angle_beta   90.00
_cell.angle_gamma   90.00
#
_symmetry.space_group_name_H-M   'P 1'
#
loop_
_entity.id
_entity.type
_entity.pdbx_description
1 polymer ?
#
loop_
_entity_poly.entity_id
_entity_poly.type
_entity_poly.pdbx_seq_one_letter_code
_entity_poly.pdbx_strand_id
1 'polypeptide(L)'
;VRFIVKTYSDELRKQDDRTAPQQLLLFGTQWESKVHSFISSYMCEPKIAITSRYEASLYGKVRQEDYQFDLILQIPVVCRHMQKPNKFLDIMDDILKENCKLVIFASKVNLACNVYKLLQSRSLCAMLAHDSMDKFDIEEKSSSWYCYEEEEPIILVATDGSIPHLYINNATTIIHYDLPDSKTKFGNRMSCMSRHYWNFLTKDEEQSVIPTSYILITEESTETVDTISKLLIRSKVKLPEQLRQMLAGRNQALNLDKEKRLCHYLKAFGRCRHEDVCKDRHLIVPDIDGRSKLTCGYVKIRMTNIVDASHFHGIIQEHKAPDGTVTDLRCDYTNLLFQMQSFFGDHMNRQRHTNMCIGDVCAYEFSEIFHRVKITDLGNLNSNDGGIMATVKFVDDGTEQKVEAKKLFDLPQKLKNISFQAVDVYICRIKPIDSDEDWTPRASMFIHQLIEHKELDGRIVLSMENTLWLDPLVEEIELTAVGTKVHKMYVRSELLKNGFAVDNPKHLQNLYELCKGKIKIPDINKELHK
;
A
#
# COMPACT_ATOMS: atom_id res chain seq x y z
N VAL A 1 -0.59 -19.59 11.98
CA VAL A 1 -0.87 -20.85 12.71
C VAL A 1 0.33 -21.77 12.90
N ARG A 2 1.08 -22.20 11.86
CA ARG A 2 2.23 -23.12 12.04
C ARG A 2 3.24 -22.61 13.09
N PHE A 3 3.51 -21.31 13.10
CA PHE A 3 4.29 -20.66 14.13
C PHE A 3 3.70 -20.84 15.53
N ILE A 4 2.41 -20.54 15.73
CA ILE A 4 1.70 -20.68 17.02
C ILE A 4 1.81 -22.12 17.55
N VAL A 5 1.52 -23.11 16.71
CA VAL A 5 1.59 -24.54 17.10
C VAL A 5 3.03 -24.94 17.45
N LYS A 6 4.01 -24.46 16.69
CA LYS A 6 5.43 -24.71 16.97
C LYS A 6 5.84 -24.09 18.30
N THR A 7 5.54 -22.82 18.54
CA THR A 7 5.84 -22.11 19.79
C THR A 7 5.18 -22.80 20.98
N TYR A 8 3.92 -23.21 20.85
CA TYR A 8 3.22 -23.98 21.88
C TYR A 8 3.91 -25.33 22.15
N SER A 9 4.27 -26.08 21.11
CA SER A 9 4.99 -27.35 21.26
C SER A 9 6.38 -27.17 21.87
N ASP A 10 7.09 -26.11 21.52
CA ASP A 10 8.43 -25.83 22.04
C ASP A 10 8.34 -25.45 23.53
N GLU A 11 7.30 -24.75 23.94
CA GLU A 11 7.06 -24.41 25.34
C GLU A 11 6.66 -25.62 26.19
N LEU A 12 5.78 -26.48 25.67
CA LEU A 12 5.45 -27.76 26.32
C LEU A 12 6.67 -28.65 26.54
N ARG A 13 7.65 -28.61 25.61
CA ARG A 13 8.90 -29.39 25.73
C ARG A 13 9.86 -28.86 26.79
N LYS A 14 9.74 -27.58 27.18
CA LYS A 14 10.56 -26.99 28.24
C LYS A 14 10.03 -27.30 29.64
N GLN A 15 8.76 -27.72 29.75
CA GLN A 15 8.17 -28.12 31.02
C GLN A 15 8.42 -29.61 31.25
N ASP A 16 9.07 -29.96 32.36
CA ASP A 16 9.43 -31.34 32.70
C ASP A 16 8.20 -32.27 32.73
N ASP A 17 7.07 -31.76 33.24
CA ASP A 17 5.81 -32.50 33.34
C ASP A 17 4.93 -32.40 32.08
N ARG A 18 5.35 -31.66 31.05
CA ARG A 18 4.56 -31.31 29.84
C ARG A 18 3.16 -30.78 30.16
N THR A 19 3.01 -30.12 31.29
CA THR A 19 1.76 -29.49 31.70
C THR A 19 1.38 -28.39 30.71
N ALA A 20 0.09 -28.24 30.44
CA ALA A 20 -0.37 -27.12 29.62
C ALA A 20 -0.05 -25.79 30.35
N PRO A 21 0.39 -24.74 29.62
CA PRO A 21 0.60 -23.43 30.21
C PRO A 21 -0.65 -22.93 30.94
N GLN A 22 -0.48 -22.31 32.12
CA GLN A 22 -1.60 -21.77 32.92
C GLN A 22 -2.37 -20.67 32.19
N GLN A 23 -1.69 -19.92 31.31
CA GLN A 23 -2.30 -18.87 30.51
C GLN A 23 -1.74 -18.91 29.09
N LEU A 24 -2.64 -18.87 28.12
CA LEU A 24 -2.30 -18.74 26.70
C LEU A 24 -2.88 -17.43 26.17
N LEU A 25 -2.01 -16.57 25.64
CA LEU A 25 -2.39 -15.33 24.99
C LEU A 25 -2.10 -15.44 23.50
N LEU A 26 -3.14 -15.34 22.69
CA LEU A 26 -3.04 -15.40 21.23
C LEU A 26 -3.33 -14.03 20.63
N PHE A 27 -2.39 -13.52 19.83
CA PHE A 27 -2.55 -12.28 19.08
C PHE A 27 -2.47 -12.57 17.59
N GLY A 28 -3.36 -11.94 16.82
CA GLY A 28 -3.40 -12.11 15.37
C GLY A 28 -4.20 -10.98 14.71
N THR A 29 -3.92 -10.76 13.44
CA THR A 29 -4.59 -9.75 12.62
C THR A 29 -5.74 -10.32 11.78
N GLN A 30 -5.86 -11.66 11.72
CA GLN A 30 -6.83 -12.37 10.89
C GLN A 30 -7.38 -13.61 11.59
N TRP A 31 -8.70 -13.84 11.46
CA TRP A 31 -9.37 -15.04 11.96
C TRP A 31 -9.36 -16.20 10.96
N GLU A 32 -8.66 -17.30 11.26
CA GLU A 32 -8.63 -18.50 10.40
C GLU A 32 -9.31 -19.71 11.07
N SER A 33 -9.82 -20.66 10.27
CA SER A 33 -10.34 -21.93 10.78
C SER A 33 -9.32 -22.70 11.62
N LYS A 34 -8.04 -22.53 11.31
CA LYS A 34 -6.93 -23.08 12.08
C LYS A 34 -6.74 -22.42 13.45
N VAL A 35 -7.07 -21.13 13.58
CA VAL A 35 -7.09 -20.42 14.87
C VAL A 35 -8.23 -20.97 15.71
N HIS A 36 -9.42 -21.11 15.12
CA HIS A 36 -10.55 -21.79 15.75
C HIS A 36 -10.18 -23.20 16.24
N SER A 37 -9.56 -24.02 15.39
CA SER A 37 -9.17 -25.39 15.73
C SER A 37 -8.17 -25.41 16.90
N PHE A 38 -7.21 -24.48 16.91
CA PHE A 38 -6.24 -24.35 17.99
C PHE A 38 -6.91 -23.96 19.31
N ILE A 39 -7.75 -22.92 19.29
CA ILE A 39 -8.49 -22.45 20.48
C ILE A 39 -9.34 -23.59 21.06
N SER A 40 -10.11 -24.27 20.21
CA SER A 40 -10.99 -25.37 20.63
C SER A 40 -10.24 -26.57 21.18
N SER A 41 -9.01 -26.82 20.74
CA SER A 41 -8.21 -27.99 21.15
C SER A 41 -7.37 -27.74 22.39
N TYR A 42 -6.88 -26.52 22.61
CA TYR A 42 -5.81 -26.25 23.58
C TYR A 42 -6.14 -25.17 24.61
N MET A 43 -7.23 -24.40 24.46
CA MET A 43 -7.61 -23.38 25.42
C MET A 43 -8.85 -23.83 26.22
N CYS A 44 -8.72 -23.81 27.55
CA CYS A 44 -9.85 -23.95 28.46
C CYS A 44 -10.56 -22.59 28.58
N GLU A 45 -11.87 -22.54 28.37
CA GLU A 45 -12.72 -21.34 28.50
C GLU A 45 -12.17 -20.06 27.83
N PRO A 46 -11.86 -20.09 26.52
CA PRO A 46 -11.23 -18.97 25.84
C PRO A 46 -12.11 -17.71 25.86
N LYS A 47 -11.46 -16.55 26.07
CA LYS A 47 -12.08 -15.24 25.85
C LYS A 47 -11.54 -14.66 24.54
N ILE A 48 -12.46 -14.31 23.64
CA ILE A 48 -12.11 -13.83 22.30
C ILE A 48 -12.52 -12.37 22.18
N ALA A 49 -11.57 -11.50 21.87
CA ALA A 49 -11.81 -10.10 21.56
C ALA A 49 -11.42 -9.82 20.11
N ILE A 50 -12.40 -9.44 19.28
CA ILE A 50 -12.17 -9.09 17.87
C ILE A 50 -12.46 -7.60 17.70
N THR A 51 -11.40 -6.82 17.50
CA THR A 51 -11.50 -5.36 17.34
C THR A 51 -11.90 -4.94 15.92
N SER A 52 -11.61 -5.78 14.92
CA SER A 52 -12.04 -5.55 13.54
C SER A 52 -13.45 -6.10 13.34
N ARG A 53 -14.44 -5.22 13.18
CA ARG A 53 -15.84 -5.60 12.90
C ARG A 53 -16.01 -6.45 11.63
N TYR A 54 -15.14 -6.27 10.64
CA TYR A 54 -15.09 -7.13 9.47
C TYR A 54 -14.57 -8.53 9.81
N GLU A 55 -13.46 -8.66 10.56
CA GLU A 55 -13.00 -10.00 11.01
C GLU A 55 -14.02 -10.66 11.95
N ALA A 56 -14.80 -9.88 12.72
CA ALA A 56 -15.89 -10.40 13.53
C ALA A 56 -17.00 -11.03 12.66
N SER A 57 -17.27 -10.47 11.47
CA SER A 57 -18.16 -11.11 10.49
C SER A 57 -17.59 -12.43 9.98
N LEU A 58 -16.27 -12.53 9.77
CA LEU A 58 -15.63 -13.78 9.35
C LEU A 58 -15.60 -14.83 10.46
N TYR A 59 -15.44 -14.40 11.71
CA TYR A 59 -15.63 -15.24 12.88
C TYR A 59 -17.02 -15.87 12.87
N GLY A 60 -18.06 -15.04 12.66
CA GLY A 60 -19.44 -15.47 12.57
C GLY A 60 -19.76 -16.41 11.39
N LYS A 61 -18.85 -16.56 10.41
CA LYS A 61 -19.02 -17.48 9.27
C LYS A 61 -18.60 -18.92 9.54
N VAL A 62 -17.77 -19.18 10.55
CA VAL A 62 -17.06 -20.47 10.67
C VAL A 62 -17.93 -21.49 11.40
N ARG A 63 -18.63 -22.35 10.64
CA ARG A 63 -19.09 -23.67 11.12
C ARG A 63 -17.97 -24.70 10.93
N GLN A 64 -17.94 -25.71 11.79
CA GLN A 64 -17.00 -26.84 11.67
C GLN A 64 -17.17 -27.57 10.33
N GLU A 65 -16.11 -28.30 9.94
CA GLU A 65 -15.82 -28.85 8.60
C GLU A 65 -16.88 -29.83 8.02
N ASP A 66 -17.97 -30.12 8.73
CA ASP A 66 -18.98 -31.10 8.31
C ASP A 66 -20.24 -30.51 7.67
N TYR A 67 -20.45 -29.18 7.68
CA TYR A 67 -21.61 -28.54 7.04
C TYR A 67 -21.20 -27.55 5.96
N GLN A 68 -21.61 -27.87 4.72
CA GLN A 68 -21.30 -27.17 3.47
C GLN A 68 -22.07 -25.85 3.27
N PHE A 69 -22.43 -25.16 4.35
CA PHE A 69 -23.24 -23.93 4.29
C PHE A 69 -22.45 -22.72 4.78
N ASP A 70 -22.30 -21.71 3.92
CA ASP A 70 -21.76 -20.41 4.29
C ASP A 70 -22.73 -19.69 5.23
N LEU A 71 -22.31 -19.44 6.48
CA LEU A 71 -23.17 -18.83 7.51
C LEU A 71 -23.36 -17.31 7.37
N ILE A 72 -22.60 -16.65 6.50
CA ILE A 72 -22.90 -15.28 6.08
C ILE A 72 -22.66 -15.19 4.57
N LEU A 73 -23.70 -14.82 3.82
CA LEU A 73 -23.62 -14.73 2.37
C LEU A 73 -23.15 -13.34 1.96
N GLN A 74 -22.09 -13.27 1.15
CA GLN A 74 -21.63 -12.02 0.55
C GLN A 74 -21.78 -12.12 -0.97
N ILE A 75 -22.65 -11.29 -1.53
CA ILE A 75 -23.11 -11.38 -2.91
C ILE A 75 -22.66 -10.13 -3.67
N PRO A 76 -21.54 -10.20 -4.42
CA PRO A 76 -21.11 -9.10 -5.28
C PRO A 76 -21.99 -9.04 -6.54
N VAL A 77 -22.62 -7.89 -6.77
CA VAL A 77 -23.42 -7.62 -7.96
C VAL A 77 -22.71 -6.58 -8.80
N VAL A 78 -22.06 -7.05 -9.86
CA VAL A 78 -21.32 -6.18 -10.81
C VAL A 78 -22.27 -5.73 -11.91
N CYS A 79 -22.41 -4.42 -12.09
CA CYS A 79 -23.26 -3.83 -13.12
C CYS A 79 -22.68 -2.50 -13.61
N ARG A 80 -23.19 -1.97 -14.74
CA ARG A 80 -22.82 -0.63 -15.19
C ARG A 80 -23.45 0.43 -14.30
N HIS A 81 -22.83 1.60 -14.14
CA HIS A 81 -23.37 2.70 -13.33
C HIS A 81 -24.82 3.05 -13.73
N MET A 82 -25.07 3.16 -15.04
CA MET A 82 -26.41 3.47 -15.58
C MET A 82 -27.46 2.37 -15.31
N GLN A 83 -27.04 1.14 -15.05
CA GLN A 83 -27.92 0.00 -14.74
C GLN A 83 -28.11 -0.19 -13.23
N LYS A 84 -27.30 0.48 -12.40
CA LYS A 84 -27.27 0.30 -10.96
C LYS A 84 -28.63 0.52 -10.28
N PRO A 85 -29.45 1.55 -10.61
CA PRO A 85 -30.78 1.69 -10.01
C PRO A 85 -31.71 0.53 -10.32
N ASN A 86 -31.71 0.04 -11.56
CA ASN A 86 -32.54 -1.10 -11.95
C ASN A 86 -32.06 -2.40 -11.29
N LYS A 87 -30.74 -2.63 -11.23
CA LYS A 87 -30.18 -3.78 -10.54
C LYS A 87 -30.41 -3.76 -9.04
N PHE A 88 -30.39 -2.59 -8.43
CA PHE A 88 -30.80 -2.42 -7.05
C PHE A 88 -32.26 -2.83 -6.85
N LEU A 89 -33.17 -2.38 -7.71
CA LEU A 89 -34.59 -2.76 -7.63
C LEU A 89 -34.82 -4.27 -7.87
N ASP A 90 -34.12 -4.88 -8.83
CA ASP A 90 -34.16 -6.34 -9.04
C ASP A 90 -33.80 -7.09 -7.74
N ILE A 91 -32.77 -6.64 -7.02
CA ILE A 91 -32.35 -7.22 -5.73
C ILE A 91 -33.42 -6.99 -4.65
N MET A 92 -34.03 -5.81 -4.61
CA MET A 92 -35.09 -5.50 -3.64
C MET A 92 -36.29 -6.44 -3.85
N ASP A 93 -36.71 -6.67 -5.09
CA ASP A 93 -37.83 -7.57 -5.42
C ASP A 93 -37.55 -9.02 -4.97
N ASP A 94 -36.29 -9.44 -4.98
CA ASP A 94 -35.89 -10.75 -4.47
C ASP A 94 -35.84 -10.80 -2.92
N ILE A 95 -35.30 -9.78 -2.27
CA ILE A 95 -35.16 -9.71 -0.81
C ILE A 95 -36.54 -9.64 -0.14
N LEU A 96 -37.46 -8.85 -0.68
CA LEU A 96 -38.76 -8.56 -0.07
C LEU A 96 -39.79 -9.70 -0.22
N LYS A 97 -39.41 -10.82 -0.84
CA LYS A 97 -40.23 -12.05 -0.88
C LYS A 97 -40.32 -12.74 0.48
N GLU A 98 -39.34 -12.50 1.34
CA GLU A 98 -39.27 -13.03 2.70
C GLU A 98 -39.28 -11.87 3.70
N ASN A 99 -39.75 -12.13 4.92
CA ASN A 99 -39.64 -11.14 5.99
C ASN A 99 -38.16 -10.87 6.29
N CYS A 100 -37.75 -9.60 6.28
CA CYS A 100 -36.37 -9.21 6.50
C CYS A 100 -36.22 -7.89 7.25
N LYS A 101 -35.09 -7.75 7.95
CA LYS A 101 -34.61 -6.50 8.53
C LYS A 101 -33.47 -5.97 7.67
N LEU A 102 -33.78 -5.05 6.76
CA LEU A 102 -32.88 -4.59 5.70
C LEU A 102 -32.27 -3.22 6.00
N VAL A 103 -30.94 -3.13 5.93
CA VAL A 103 -30.21 -1.84 5.95
C VAL A 103 -29.49 -1.59 4.63
N ILE A 104 -29.71 -0.42 4.04
CA ILE A 104 -29.15 0.00 2.75
C ILE A 104 -28.19 1.15 2.99
N PHE A 105 -26.92 0.93 2.71
CA PHE A 105 -25.86 1.89 2.99
C PHE A 105 -25.45 2.70 1.77
N ALA A 106 -25.34 4.00 1.95
CA ALA A 106 -24.77 4.94 0.98
C ALA A 106 -23.69 5.81 1.65
N SER A 107 -22.55 6.03 1.01
CA SER A 107 -21.42 6.76 1.64
C SER A 107 -21.65 8.25 1.81
N LYS A 108 -22.61 8.83 1.06
CA LYS A 108 -22.92 10.27 1.05
C LYS A 108 -24.41 10.52 1.30
N VAL A 109 -24.72 11.64 1.95
CA VAL A 109 -26.11 12.07 2.25
C VAL A 109 -26.96 12.18 0.99
N ASN A 110 -26.45 12.81 -0.08
CA ASN A 110 -27.18 12.95 -1.33
C ASN A 110 -27.54 11.60 -1.95
N LEU A 111 -26.63 10.62 -1.88
CA LEU A 111 -26.85 9.29 -2.39
C LEU A 111 -27.87 8.52 -1.54
N ALA A 112 -27.80 8.64 -0.21
CA ALA A 112 -28.81 8.09 0.70
C ALA A 112 -30.21 8.65 0.40
N CYS A 113 -30.33 9.97 0.24
CA CYS A 113 -31.59 10.62 -0.14
C CYS A 113 -32.10 10.16 -1.51
N ASN A 114 -31.21 9.92 -2.48
CA ASN A 114 -31.60 9.43 -3.80
C ASN A 114 -32.11 7.97 -3.74
N VAL A 115 -31.44 7.11 -2.99
CA VAL A 115 -31.89 5.73 -2.74
C VAL A 115 -33.24 5.72 -2.03
N TYR A 116 -33.41 6.57 -1.02
CA TYR A 116 -34.67 6.72 -0.32
C TYR A 116 -35.83 7.14 -1.25
N LYS A 117 -35.62 8.15 -2.10
CA LYS A 117 -36.61 8.58 -3.12
C LYS A 117 -36.91 7.48 -4.13
N LEU A 118 -35.90 6.68 -4.51
CA LEU A 118 -36.07 5.55 -5.42
C LEU A 118 -37.00 4.48 -4.82
N LEU A 119 -36.83 4.17 -3.53
CA LEU A 119 -37.73 3.26 -2.81
C LEU A 119 -39.16 3.81 -2.72
N GLN A 120 -39.31 5.10 -2.42
CA GLN A 120 -40.62 5.76 -2.39
C GLN A 120 -41.35 5.71 -3.74
N SER A 121 -40.61 5.82 -4.85
CA SER A 121 -41.19 5.72 -6.20
C SER A 121 -41.76 4.33 -6.52
N ARG A 122 -41.38 3.31 -5.74
CA ARG A 122 -41.90 1.94 -5.79
C ARG A 122 -42.87 1.63 -4.64
N SER A 123 -43.34 2.65 -3.93
CA SER A 123 -44.24 2.51 -2.77
C SER A 123 -43.66 1.65 -1.65
N LEU A 124 -42.33 1.59 -1.53
CA LEU A 124 -41.66 0.89 -0.43
C LEU A 124 -41.52 1.83 0.78
N CYS A 125 -42.07 1.43 1.92
CA CYS A 125 -41.94 2.17 3.18
C CYS A 125 -40.54 1.96 3.75
N ALA A 126 -39.74 3.02 3.80
CA ALA A 126 -38.39 3.00 4.35
C ALA A 126 -38.21 4.12 5.37
N MET A 127 -37.25 3.94 6.27
CA MET A 127 -36.71 5.01 7.11
C MET A 127 -35.41 5.54 6.48
N LEU A 128 -35.06 6.78 6.79
CA LEU A 128 -33.82 7.42 6.37
C LEU A 128 -33.07 7.94 7.61
N ALA A 129 -31.78 7.62 7.71
CA ALA A 129 -30.90 8.09 8.78
C ALA A 129 -29.54 8.49 8.20
N HIS A 130 -29.26 9.79 8.12
CA HIS A 130 -27.99 10.31 7.62
C HIS A 130 -27.33 11.28 8.61
N ASP A 131 -26.03 11.49 8.42
CA ASP A 131 -25.14 12.27 9.29
C ASP A 131 -25.46 13.77 9.40
N SER A 132 -26.30 14.31 8.52
CA SER A 132 -26.86 15.67 8.67
C SER A 132 -28.15 15.77 9.48
N MET A 133 -28.71 14.67 9.99
CA MET A 133 -29.90 14.69 10.86
C MET A 133 -29.51 14.97 12.31
N ASP A 134 -30.46 15.46 13.12
CA ASP A 134 -30.24 15.57 14.56
C ASP A 134 -30.07 14.17 15.16
N LYS A 135 -29.24 14.08 16.20
CA LYS A 135 -28.97 12.81 16.88
C LYS A 135 -30.25 12.20 17.45
N PHE A 136 -31.17 13.02 17.96
CA PHE A 136 -32.46 12.57 18.47
C PHE A 136 -33.30 11.90 17.38
N ASP A 137 -33.35 12.47 16.17
CA ASP A 137 -34.09 11.90 15.05
C ASP A 137 -33.53 10.53 14.63
N ILE A 138 -32.20 10.38 14.66
CA ILE A 138 -31.54 9.09 14.35
C ILE A 138 -31.86 8.04 15.43
N GLU A 139 -31.84 8.42 16.70
CA GLU A 139 -32.19 7.55 17.83
C GLU A 139 -33.68 7.16 17.82
N GLU A 140 -34.57 8.04 17.35
CA GLU A 140 -35.97 7.70 17.09
C GLU A 140 -36.09 6.60 16.04
N LYS A 141 -35.33 6.66 14.93
CA LYS A 141 -35.35 5.59 13.90
C LYS A 141 -34.82 4.26 14.45
N SER A 142 -33.85 4.30 15.35
CA SER A 142 -33.39 3.11 16.08
C SER A 142 -34.51 2.51 16.93
N SER A 143 -35.25 3.36 17.66
CA SER A 143 -36.38 2.93 18.47
C SER A 143 -37.48 2.31 17.61
N SER A 144 -37.84 2.95 16.49
CA SER A 144 -38.80 2.39 15.52
C SER A 144 -38.34 1.05 14.94
N TRP A 145 -37.03 0.89 14.68
CA TRP A 145 -36.46 -0.36 14.18
C TRP A 145 -36.64 -1.54 15.14
N TYR A 146 -36.46 -1.31 16.45
CA TYR A 146 -36.60 -2.36 17.46
C TYR A 146 -38.04 -2.59 17.92
N CYS A 147 -38.93 -1.59 17.84
CA CYS A 147 -40.35 -1.72 18.16
C CYS A 147 -41.19 -2.38 17.06
N TYR A 148 -40.59 -2.67 15.90
CA TYR A 148 -41.29 -3.22 14.75
C TYR A 148 -41.66 -4.70 14.95
N GLU A 149 -42.95 -5.02 14.82
CA GLU A 149 -43.52 -6.38 14.94
C GLU A 149 -43.35 -7.16 13.62
N GLU A 150 -42.99 -8.45 13.72
CA GLU A 150 -42.35 -9.26 12.67
C GLU A 150 -43.26 -9.73 11.51
N GLU A 151 -44.20 -8.92 11.02
CA GLU A 151 -45.15 -9.35 9.96
C GLU A 151 -44.82 -8.82 8.55
N GLU A 152 -44.02 -7.76 8.41
CA GLU A 152 -43.61 -7.20 7.12
C GLU A 152 -42.09 -6.90 7.08
N PRO A 153 -41.49 -6.65 5.91
CA PRO A 153 -40.10 -6.19 5.84
C PRO A 153 -39.92 -4.77 6.37
N ILE A 154 -38.89 -4.54 7.20
CA ILE A 154 -38.47 -3.19 7.62
C ILE A 154 -37.21 -2.75 6.87
N ILE A 155 -37.27 -1.54 6.29
CA ILE A 155 -36.20 -0.99 5.45
C ILE A 155 -35.63 0.29 6.08
N LEU A 156 -34.31 0.35 6.24
CA LEU A 156 -33.58 1.55 6.64
C LEU A 156 -32.51 1.93 5.62
N VAL A 157 -32.52 3.17 5.15
CA VAL A 157 -31.43 3.76 4.37
C VAL A 157 -30.52 4.55 5.30
N ALA A 158 -29.23 4.25 5.32
CA ALA A 158 -28.28 4.86 6.26
C ALA A 158 -26.97 5.32 5.60
N THR A 159 -26.37 6.39 6.14
CA THR A 159 -24.97 6.76 5.82
C THR A 159 -24.00 6.18 6.85
N ASP A 160 -22.72 6.10 6.49
CA ASP A 160 -21.70 5.56 7.41
C ASP A 160 -21.59 6.35 8.74
N GLY A 161 -21.86 7.65 8.70
CA GLY A 161 -21.78 8.54 9.86
C GLY A 161 -22.95 8.39 10.84
N SER A 162 -24.11 7.86 10.41
CA SER A 162 -25.26 7.64 11.30
C SER A 162 -25.18 6.31 12.07
N ILE A 163 -24.38 5.34 11.61
CA ILE A 163 -24.25 4.00 12.23
C ILE A 163 -23.97 4.04 13.75
N PRO A 164 -23.04 4.86 14.27
CA PRO A 164 -22.75 4.90 15.71
C PRO A 164 -23.93 5.34 16.57
N HIS A 165 -24.91 6.04 16.00
CA HIS A 165 -26.10 6.53 16.70
C HIS A 165 -27.31 5.60 16.53
N LEU A 166 -27.29 4.74 15.51
CA LEU A 166 -28.37 3.79 15.25
C LEU A 166 -28.33 2.57 16.18
N TYR A 167 -27.15 2.12 16.62
CA TYR A 167 -26.98 0.91 17.45
C TYR A 167 -27.70 -0.35 16.92
N ILE A 168 -27.88 -0.46 15.61
CA ILE A 168 -28.50 -1.63 14.97
C ILE A 168 -27.49 -2.77 14.97
N ASN A 169 -27.90 -3.96 15.42
CA ASN A 169 -27.09 -5.17 15.41
C ASN A 169 -27.84 -6.43 14.94
N ASN A 170 -29.14 -6.35 14.67
CA ASN A 170 -30.02 -7.47 14.33
C ASN A 170 -30.56 -7.42 12.89
N ALA A 171 -29.93 -6.65 12.00
CA ALA A 171 -30.27 -6.68 10.57
C ALA A 171 -30.03 -8.08 9.99
N THR A 172 -30.97 -8.59 9.21
CA THR A 172 -30.85 -9.89 8.53
C THR A 172 -30.19 -9.72 7.16
N THR A 173 -30.38 -8.56 6.53
CA THR A 173 -29.82 -8.27 5.21
C THR A 173 -29.24 -6.86 5.17
N ILE A 174 -28.11 -6.70 4.50
CA ILE A 174 -27.56 -5.38 4.18
C ILE A 174 -27.27 -5.24 2.69
N ILE A 175 -27.42 -4.02 2.17
CA ILE A 175 -27.03 -3.66 0.81
C ILE A 175 -25.99 -2.53 0.89
N HIS A 176 -24.79 -2.77 0.38
CA HIS A 176 -23.82 -1.73 0.10
C HIS A 176 -24.19 -1.10 -1.25
N TYR A 177 -25.00 -0.03 -1.23
CA TYR A 177 -25.39 0.64 -2.47
C TYR A 177 -24.16 1.21 -3.17
N ASP A 178 -23.24 1.79 -2.42
CA ASP A 178 -21.87 2.10 -2.87
C ASP A 178 -20.83 1.52 -1.91
N LEU A 179 -19.57 1.48 -2.34
CA LEU A 179 -18.48 1.00 -1.50
C LEU A 179 -18.00 2.12 -0.56
N PRO A 180 -17.77 1.82 0.73
CA PRO A 180 -17.17 2.78 1.63
C PRO A 180 -15.68 3.00 1.28
N ASP A 181 -15.14 4.14 1.70
CA ASP A 181 -13.74 4.54 1.47
C ASP A 181 -12.70 3.80 2.33
N SER A 182 -13.15 2.97 3.28
CA SER A 182 -12.26 2.31 4.24
C SER A 182 -12.78 0.96 4.72
N LYS A 183 -11.85 0.05 5.05
CA LYS A 183 -12.16 -1.26 5.65
C LYS A 183 -12.93 -1.12 6.97
N THR A 184 -12.65 -0.07 7.74
CA THR A 184 -13.35 0.21 9.01
C THR A 184 -14.83 0.50 8.78
N LYS A 185 -15.17 1.41 7.85
CA LYS A 185 -16.57 1.68 7.50
C LYS A 185 -17.27 0.45 6.93
N PHE A 186 -16.59 -0.32 6.06
CA PHE A 186 -17.12 -1.60 5.59
C PHE A 186 -17.45 -2.55 6.75
N GLY A 187 -16.53 -2.70 7.72
CA GLY A 187 -16.76 -3.48 8.92
C GLY A 187 -17.91 -2.95 9.79
N ASN A 188 -18.07 -1.63 9.91
CA ASN A 188 -19.19 -1.01 10.63
C ASN A 188 -20.52 -1.41 9.99
N ARG A 189 -20.64 -1.33 8.66
CA ARG A 189 -21.83 -1.77 7.92
C ARG A 189 -22.14 -3.25 8.19
N MET A 190 -21.13 -4.12 8.14
CA MET A 190 -21.29 -5.55 8.46
C MET A 190 -21.79 -5.75 9.89
N SER A 191 -21.28 -4.98 10.87
CA SER A 191 -21.65 -5.14 12.29
C SER A 191 -23.13 -4.91 12.60
N CYS A 192 -23.89 -4.30 11.68
CA CYS A 192 -25.34 -4.23 11.80
C CYS A 192 -26.04 -5.59 11.79
N MET A 193 -25.35 -6.66 11.38
CA MET A 193 -25.83 -8.04 11.42
C MET A 193 -25.22 -8.87 12.58
N SER A 194 -24.48 -8.24 13.50
CA SER A 194 -23.62 -8.95 14.47
C SER A 194 -24.35 -9.86 15.46
N ARG A 195 -25.65 -9.63 15.73
CA ARG A 195 -26.49 -10.52 16.54
C ARG A 195 -26.67 -11.90 15.90
N HIS A 196 -26.54 -11.98 14.58
CA HIS A 196 -26.64 -13.23 13.81
C HIS A 196 -25.28 -13.87 13.53
N TYR A 197 -24.18 -13.35 14.11
CA TYR A 197 -22.88 -13.98 13.96
C TYR A 197 -22.78 -15.24 14.81
N TRP A 198 -22.36 -16.35 14.20
CA TRP A 198 -22.17 -17.60 14.92
C TRP A 198 -21.12 -17.43 16.01
N ASN A 199 -21.44 -17.91 17.21
CA ASN A 199 -20.48 -17.99 18.31
C ASN A 199 -20.31 -19.45 18.72
N PHE A 200 -19.16 -20.05 18.38
CA PHE A 200 -18.91 -21.46 18.69
C PHE A 200 -18.70 -21.75 20.19
N LEU A 201 -18.55 -20.70 21.00
CA LEU A 201 -18.43 -20.82 22.46
C LEU A 201 -19.79 -20.96 23.16
N THR A 202 -20.87 -20.54 22.51
CA THR A 202 -22.24 -20.72 23.02
C THR A 202 -22.79 -22.02 22.44
N LYS A 203 -23.26 -22.92 23.30
CA LYS A 203 -23.88 -24.20 22.90
C LYS A 203 -25.29 -24.04 22.31
N ASP A 204 -25.66 -22.84 21.89
CA ASP A 204 -26.99 -22.57 21.38
C ASP A 204 -27.16 -23.23 20.02
N GLU A 205 -28.09 -24.19 19.98
CA GLU A 205 -28.49 -24.93 18.80
C GLU A 205 -29.47 -24.07 17.97
N GLU A 206 -29.18 -23.99 16.67
CA GLU A 206 -29.99 -23.37 15.60
C GLU A 206 -29.93 -21.84 15.46
N GLN A 207 -28.96 -21.37 14.66
CA GLN A 207 -29.15 -20.13 13.92
C GLN A 207 -30.22 -20.32 12.85
N SER A 208 -31.38 -19.69 13.03
CA SER A 208 -32.48 -19.69 12.05
C SER A 208 -32.28 -18.69 10.91
N VAL A 209 -31.41 -17.69 11.09
CA VAL A 209 -31.19 -16.60 10.12
C VAL A 209 -29.78 -16.66 9.56
N ILE A 210 -29.66 -16.68 8.24
CA ILE A 210 -28.39 -16.54 7.52
C ILE A 210 -28.25 -15.07 7.10
N PRO A 211 -27.42 -14.26 7.78
CA PRO A 211 -27.25 -12.86 7.43
C PRO A 211 -26.63 -12.71 6.03
N THR A 212 -27.18 -11.79 5.23
CA THR A 212 -26.80 -11.63 3.81
C THR A 212 -26.35 -10.20 3.50
N SER A 213 -25.24 -10.07 2.78
CA SER A 213 -24.63 -8.79 2.39
C SER A 213 -24.52 -8.70 0.86
N TYR A 214 -25.36 -7.87 0.24
CA TYR A 214 -25.28 -7.54 -1.18
C TYR A 214 -24.35 -6.35 -1.41
N ILE A 215 -23.48 -6.44 -2.42
CA ILE A 215 -22.47 -5.42 -2.70
C ILE A 215 -22.59 -4.98 -4.16
N LEU A 216 -23.12 -3.78 -4.39
CA LEU A 216 -23.23 -3.21 -5.74
C LEU A 216 -21.88 -2.63 -6.16
N ILE A 217 -21.31 -3.17 -7.25
CA ILE A 217 -20.01 -2.77 -7.80
C ILE A 217 -20.21 -2.27 -9.23
N THR A 218 -19.66 -1.10 -9.53
CA THR A 218 -19.70 -0.47 -10.86
C THR A 218 -18.31 -0.03 -11.30
N GLU A 219 -18.18 0.39 -12.55
CA GLU A 219 -16.96 0.97 -13.13
C GLU A 219 -16.42 2.17 -12.34
N GLU A 220 -17.27 2.89 -11.60
CA GLU A 220 -16.87 4.00 -10.71
C GLU A 220 -16.16 3.52 -9.44
N SER A 221 -16.24 2.22 -9.13
CA SER A 221 -15.61 1.60 -7.96
C SER A 221 -14.12 1.29 -8.19
N THR A 222 -13.52 1.79 -9.27
CA THR A 222 -12.16 1.43 -9.71
C THR A 222 -11.12 1.64 -8.62
N GLU A 223 -11.22 2.67 -7.78
CA GLU A 223 -10.24 2.93 -6.72
C GLU A 223 -10.29 1.91 -5.57
N THR A 224 -11.48 1.40 -5.24
CA THR A 224 -11.73 0.51 -4.09
C THR A 224 -11.87 -0.96 -4.49
N VAL A 225 -11.87 -1.27 -5.80
CA VAL A 225 -12.09 -2.61 -6.37
C VAL A 225 -11.10 -3.65 -5.84
N ASP A 226 -9.83 -3.28 -5.63
CA ASP A 226 -8.82 -4.19 -5.07
C ASP A 226 -9.15 -4.57 -3.64
N THR A 227 -9.46 -3.55 -2.81
CA THR A 227 -9.78 -3.73 -1.39
C THR A 227 -11.01 -4.62 -1.24
N ILE A 228 -12.10 -4.33 -1.96
CA ILE A 228 -13.32 -5.15 -1.87
C ILE A 228 -13.09 -6.57 -2.39
N SER A 229 -12.31 -6.74 -3.46
CA SER A 229 -11.98 -8.07 -4.00
C SER A 229 -11.20 -8.91 -2.99
N LYS A 230 -10.28 -8.31 -2.23
CA LYS A 230 -9.60 -9.02 -1.13
C LYS A 230 -10.55 -9.39 -0.01
N LEU A 231 -11.47 -8.51 0.37
CA LEU A 231 -12.48 -8.82 1.40
C LEU A 231 -13.40 -9.96 0.93
N LEU A 232 -13.76 -10.02 -0.35
CA LEU A 232 -14.53 -11.11 -0.93
C LEU A 232 -13.75 -12.43 -0.95
N ILE A 233 -12.50 -12.42 -1.44
CA ILE A 233 -11.62 -13.61 -1.44
C ILE A 233 -11.39 -14.10 0.00
N ARG A 234 -11.13 -13.18 0.93
CA ARG A 234 -10.93 -13.47 2.36
C ARG A 234 -12.17 -14.11 2.99
N SER A 235 -13.34 -13.75 2.48
CA SER A 235 -14.65 -14.30 2.82
C SER A 235 -14.98 -15.60 2.07
N LYS A 236 -14.01 -16.17 1.32
CA LYS A 236 -14.15 -17.35 0.43
C LYS A 236 -15.16 -17.18 -0.71
N VAL A 237 -15.53 -15.95 -1.05
CA VAL A 237 -16.43 -15.66 -2.19
C VAL A 237 -15.65 -15.84 -3.49
N LYS A 238 -16.20 -16.64 -4.41
CA LYS A 238 -15.68 -16.74 -5.79
C LYS A 238 -15.98 -15.43 -6.52
N LEU A 239 -14.94 -14.74 -6.99
CA LEU A 239 -15.11 -13.47 -7.68
C LEU A 239 -15.84 -13.67 -9.04
N PRO A 240 -16.89 -12.88 -9.33
CA PRO A 240 -17.51 -12.84 -10.65
C PRO A 240 -16.49 -12.55 -11.75
N GLU A 241 -16.73 -13.06 -12.96
CA GLU A 241 -15.84 -12.83 -14.10
C GLU A 241 -15.70 -11.34 -14.42
N GLN A 242 -16.80 -10.58 -14.36
CA GLN A 242 -16.79 -9.14 -14.59
C GLN A 242 -15.88 -8.41 -13.59
N LEU A 243 -15.90 -8.81 -12.31
CA LEU A 243 -15.04 -8.23 -11.29
C LEU A 243 -13.56 -8.57 -11.54
N ARG A 244 -13.26 -9.80 -11.97
CA ARG A 244 -11.90 -10.21 -12.36
C ARG A 244 -11.38 -9.40 -13.56
N GLN A 245 -12.24 -9.14 -14.54
CA GLN A 245 -11.91 -8.28 -15.69
C GLN A 245 -11.65 -6.83 -15.28
N MET A 246 -12.44 -6.28 -14.35
CA MET A 246 -12.19 -4.94 -13.80
C MET A 246 -10.82 -4.84 -13.11
N LEU A 247 -10.45 -5.83 -12.30
CA LEU A 247 -9.13 -5.90 -11.66
C LEU A 247 -8.01 -5.96 -12.70
N ALA A 248 -8.16 -6.82 -13.71
CA ALA A 248 -7.17 -6.96 -14.78
C ALA A 248 -6.98 -5.65 -15.57
N GLY A 249 -8.09 -4.99 -15.93
CA GLY A 249 -8.07 -3.70 -16.63
C GLY A 249 -7.41 -2.58 -15.82
N ARG A 250 -7.74 -2.48 -14.52
CA ARG A 250 -7.08 -1.53 -13.60
C ARG A 250 -5.57 -1.80 -13.51
N ASN A 251 -5.17 -3.05 -13.29
CA ASN A 251 -3.77 -3.42 -13.19
C ASN A 251 -3.02 -3.15 -14.49
N GLN A 252 -3.64 -3.39 -15.65
CA GLN A 252 -3.06 -3.05 -16.94
C GLN A 252 -2.88 -1.53 -17.09
N ALA A 253 -3.90 -0.73 -16.75
CA ALA A 253 -3.83 0.73 -16.81
C ALA A 253 -2.72 1.27 -15.89
N LEU A 254 -2.65 0.78 -14.64
CA LEU A 254 -1.59 1.13 -13.70
C LEU A 254 -0.21 0.83 -14.30
N ASN A 255 -0.01 -0.37 -14.82
CA ASN A 255 1.27 -0.83 -15.34
C ASN A 255 1.72 -0.13 -16.64
N LEU A 256 0.80 0.47 -17.39
CA LEU A 256 1.09 1.25 -18.59
C LEU A 256 1.22 2.76 -18.31
N ASP A 257 0.86 3.21 -17.11
CA ASP A 257 0.92 4.61 -16.71
C ASP A 257 2.38 5.08 -16.60
N LYS A 258 2.80 5.90 -17.57
CA LYS A 258 4.15 6.43 -17.68
C LYS A 258 4.52 7.40 -16.55
N GLU A 259 3.55 7.96 -15.84
CA GLU A 259 3.78 8.87 -14.72
C GLU A 259 4.00 8.12 -13.40
N LYS A 260 3.56 6.87 -13.33
CA LYS A 260 3.78 6.00 -12.17
C LYS A 260 5.22 5.48 -12.16
N ARG A 261 5.82 5.46 -10.97
CA ARG A 261 7.13 4.85 -10.74
C ARG A 261 7.04 3.33 -10.71
N LEU A 262 8.17 2.66 -10.92
CA LEU A 262 8.31 1.23 -10.66
C LEU A 262 8.29 0.97 -9.15
N CYS A 263 7.57 -0.07 -8.72
CA CYS A 263 7.36 -0.43 -7.33
C CYS A 263 8.67 -0.55 -6.55
N HIS A 264 8.74 0.13 -5.40
CA HIS A 264 9.92 0.10 -4.53
C HIS A 264 10.29 -1.33 -4.11
N TYR A 265 9.33 -2.13 -3.64
CA TYR A 265 9.61 -3.50 -3.18
C TYR A 265 10.02 -4.44 -4.32
N LEU A 266 9.45 -4.23 -5.51
CA LEU A 266 9.89 -4.93 -6.71
C LEU A 266 11.37 -4.62 -7.00
N LYS A 267 11.78 -3.34 -6.91
CA LYS A 267 13.17 -2.92 -7.07
C LYS A 267 14.09 -3.46 -5.96
N ALA A 268 13.63 -3.50 -4.71
CA ALA A 268 14.45 -3.90 -3.56
C ALA A 268 14.62 -5.43 -3.43
N PHE A 269 13.60 -6.20 -3.81
CA PHE A 269 13.52 -7.64 -3.50
C PHE A 269 13.26 -8.53 -4.71
N GLY A 270 13.00 -7.96 -5.89
CA GLY A 270 12.58 -8.67 -7.09
C GLY A 270 11.14 -9.18 -7.03
N ARG A 271 10.32 -8.71 -6.07
CA ARG A 271 8.89 -9.02 -5.96
C ARG A 271 8.19 -8.04 -5.02
N CYS A 272 6.89 -7.83 -5.22
CA CYS A 272 6.02 -7.16 -4.26
C CYS A 272 4.98 -8.17 -3.75
N ARG A 273 4.86 -8.35 -2.44
CA ARG A 273 3.87 -9.26 -1.84
C ARG A 273 2.45 -8.70 -1.92
N HIS A 274 2.34 -7.38 -2.08
CA HIS A 274 1.10 -6.63 -2.13
C HIS A 274 0.86 -6.01 -3.51
N GLU A 275 1.32 -6.66 -4.58
CA GLU A 275 1.15 -6.22 -5.98
C GLU A 275 -0.31 -5.85 -6.30
N ASP A 276 -1.24 -6.58 -5.70
CA ASP A 276 -2.69 -6.41 -5.86
C ASP A 276 -3.30 -5.14 -5.21
N VAL A 277 -2.56 -4.38 -4.39
CA VAL A 277 -2.96 -3.04 -3.90
C VAL A 277 -1.89 -1.98 -4.09
N CYS A 278 -0.74 -2.37 -4.60
CA CYS A 278 0.37 -1.47 -4.76
C CYS A 278 0.00 -0.42 -5.82
N LYS A 279 0.27 0.85 -5.50
CA LYS A 279 -0.07 2.00 -6.35
C LYS A 279 1.00 2.30 -7.40
N ASP A 280 2.07 1.52 -7.41
CA ASP A 280 3.22 1.65 -8.31
C ASP A 280 3.18 0.56 -9.39
N ARG A 281 3.91 0.77 -10.49
CA ARG A 281 4.01 -0.21 -11.57
C ARG A 281 4.79 -1.45 -11.17
N HIS A 282 4.41 -2.58 -11.74
CA HIS A 282 5.10 -3.87 -11.65
C HIS A 282 5.60 -4.38 -13.01
N LEU A 283 5.23 -3.72 -14.11
CA LEU A 283 5.73 -4.01 -15.44
C LEU A 283 6.69 -2.94 -15.94
N ILE A 284 7.71 -3.41 -16.65
CA ILE A 284 8.69 -2.58 -17.33
C ILE A 284 8.07 -1.99 -18.60
N VAL A 285 8.20 -0.67 -18.71
CA VAL A 285 7.84 0.14 -19.87
C VAL A 285 9.14 0.53 -20.57
N PRO A 286 9.52 -0.13 -21.69
CA PRO A 286 10.82 0.05 -22.34
C PRO A 286 11.17 1.50 -22.64
N ASP A 287 10.16 2.30 -23.05
CA ASP A 287 10.33 3.71 -23.38
C ASP A 287 10.88 4.55 -22.23
N ILE A 288 10.68 4.16 -20.97
CA ILE A 288 11.07 4.92 -19.78
C ILE A 288 12.24 4.21 -19.11
N ASP A 289 12.00 2.96 -18.75
CA ASP A 289 12.92 2.17 -17.93
C ASP A 289 14.20 1.82 -18.71
N GLY A 290 14.15 1.81 -20.06
CA GLY A 290 15.29 1.53 -20.93
C GLY A 290 16.25 2.70 -21.17
N ARG A 291 15.97 3.91 -20.65
CA ARG A 291 16.74 5.15 -20.95
C ARG A 291 18.01 5.35 -20.11
N SER A 292 18.47 4.32 -19.39
CA SER A 292 19.63 4.46 -18.53
C SER A 292 20.90 4.80 -19.32
N LYS A 293 21.61 5.86 -18.88
CA LYS A 293 22.88 6.27 -19.48
C LYS A 293 24.02 5.30 -19.15
N LEU A 294 23.99 4.72 -17.95
CA LEU A 294 25.03 3.84 -17.43
C LEU A 294 24.47 2.42 -17.30
N THR A 295 24.80 1.57 -18.27
CA THR A 295 24.25 0.21 -18.35
C THR A 295 25.16 -0.87 -17.77
N CYS A 296 26.47 -0.62 -17.66
CA CYS A 296 27.45 -1.61 -17.21
C CYS A 296 28.72 -0.93 -16.68
N GLY A 297 29.65 -1.72 -16.15
CA GLY A 297 30.91 -1.23 -15.57
C GLY A 297 30.82 -0.93 -14.08
N TYR A 298 31.75 -0.10 -13.60
CA TYR A 298 31.87 0.28 -12.19
C TYR A 298 31.61 1.76 -12.01
N VAL A 299 30.98 2.13 -10.89
CA VAL A 299 30.76 3.51 -10.50
C VAL A 299 31.36 3.77 -9.14
N LYS A 300 31.98 4.94 -8.99
CA LYS A 300 32.29 5.52 -7.70
C LYS A 300 31.17 6.50 -7.35
N ILE A 301 30.52 6.31 -6.21
CA ILE A 301 29.33 7.07 -5.82
C ILE A 301 29.47 7.62 -4.41
N ARG A 302 29.11 8.90 -4.24
CA ARG A 302 29.01 9.55 -2.93
C ARG A 302 27.56 9.50 -2.48
N MET A 303 27.31 8.91 -1.31
CA MET A 303 25.95 8.81 -0.77
C MET A 303 25.45 10.19 -0.30
N THR A 304 24.22 10.53 -0.67
CA THR A 304 23.56 11.80 -0.30
C THR A 304 22.45 11.57 0.71
N ASN A 305 21.63 10.53 0.51
CA ASN A 305 20.51 10.23 1.36
C ASN A 305 20.29 8.72 1.50
N ILE A 306 19.97 8.27 2.71
CA ILE A 306 19.71 6.86 3.02
C ILE A 306 18.20 6.71 3.23
N VAL A 307 17.53 5.94 2.36
CA VAL A 307 16.07 5.74 2.43
C VAL A 307 15.76 4.58 3.38
N ASP A 308 16.39 3.42 3.15
CA ASP A 308 16.28 2.23 4.00
C ASP A 308 17.54 1.37 3.93
N ALA A 309 17.51 0.16 4.50
CA ALA A 309 18.68 -0.71 4.54
C ALA A 309 19.18 -1.17 3.16
N SER A 310 18.38 -1.04 2.10
CA SER A 310 18.68 -1.49 0.74
C SER A 310 18.63 -0.41 -0.34
N HIS A 311 18.02 0.75 -0.06
CA HIS A 311 17.78 1.84 -1.01
C HIS A 311 18.40 3.15 -0.52
N PHE A 312 19.18 3.78 -1.40
CA PHE A 312 19.89 5.02 -1.15
C PHE A 312 19.78 5.96 -2.36
N HIS A 313 20.11 7.22 -2.15
CA HIS A 313 20.44 8.15 -3.21
C HIS A 313 21.92 8.51 -3.14
N GLY A 314 22.52 8.75 -4.29
CA GLY A 314 23.90 9.23 -4.36
C GLY A 314 24.22 9.95 -5.66
N ILE A 315 25.38 10.61 -5.67
CA ILE A 315 25.90 11.30 -6.85
C ILE A 315 27.11 10.53 -7.36
N ILE A 316 27.06 10.16 -8.63
CA ILE A 316 28.16 9.46 -9.30
C ILE A 316 29.34 10.41 -9.45
N GLN A 317 30.48 10.03 -8.89
CA GLN A 317 31.74 10.78 -8.98
C GLN A 317 32.55 10.33 -10.20
N GLU A 318 32.60 9.03 -10.45
CA GLU A 318 33.37 8.45 -11.56
C GLU A 318 32.62 7.25 -12.14
N HIS A 319 32.76 7.04 -13.46
CA HIS A 319 32.31 5.82 -14.13
C HIS A 319 33.47 5.17 -14.88
N LYS A 320 33.69 3.88 -14.64
CA LYS A 320 34.65 3.05 -15.36
C LYS A 320 33.89 2.06 -16.25
N ALA A 321 33.96 2.28 -17.55
CA ALA A 321 33.35 1.41 -18.55
C ALA A 321 34.07 0.04 -18.64
N PRO A 322 33.43 -0.99 -19.21
CA PRO A 322 34.03 -2.32 -19.34
C PRO A 322 35.31 -2.37 -20.20
N ASP A 323 35.54 -1.37 -21.04
CA ASP A 323 36.76 -1.23 -21.84
C ASP A 323 37.92 -0.55 -21.08
N GLY A 324 37.68 -0.15 -19.82
CA GLY A 324 38.66 0.52 -18.97
C GLY A 324 38.60 2.05 -19.03
N THR A 325 37.78 2.64 -19.89
CA THR A 325 37.62 4.10 -19.99
C THR A 325 37.04 4.64 -18.69
N VAL A 326 37.73 5.62 -18.08
CA VAL A 326 37.29 6.30 -16.87
C VAL A 326 36.75 7.67 -17.25
N THR A 327 35.50 7.94 -16.87
CA THR A 327 34.84 9.24 -17.01
C THR A 327 34.71 9.87 -15.63
N ASP A 328 35.34 11.03 -15.45
CA ASP A 328 35.16 11.85 -14.23
C ASP A 328 33.89 12.69 -14.36
N LEU A 329 32.99 12.55 -13.40
CA LEU A 329 31.68 13.22 -13.35
C LEU A 329 31.59 14.23 -12.19
N ARG A 330 32.67 14.43 -11.43
CA ARG A 330 32.70 15.36 -10.27
C ARG A 330 32.45 16.81 -10.66
N CYS A 331 32.97 17.20 -11.80
CA CYS A 331 32.84 18.55 -12.32
C CYS A 331 31.40 18.90 -12.70
N ASP A 332 30.59 17.93 -13.12
CA ASP A 332 29.22 18.18 -13.60
C ASP A 332 28.33 18.74 -12.48
N TYR A 333 28.36 18.10 -11.31
CA TYR A 333 27.62 18.56 -10.13
C TYR A 333 28.12 19.92 -9.63
N THR A 334 29.44 20.10 -9.55
CA THR A 334 30.05 21.35 -9.08
C THR A 334 29.71 22.52 -10.01
N ASN A 335 29.77 22.29 -11.32
CA ASN A 335 29.40 23.28 -12.33
C ASN A 335 27.91 23.63 -12.26
N LEU A 336 27.03 22.66 -12.00
CA LEU A 336 25.60 22.91 -11.81
C LEU A 336 25.36 23.79 -10.58
N LEU A 337 25.98 23.47 -9.43
CA LEU A 337 25.84 24.28 -8.22
C LEU A 337 26.29 25.71 -8.45
N PHE A 338 27.44 25.91 -9.11
CA PHE A 338 27.93 27.24 -9.46
C PHE A 338 26.96 28.00 -10.38
N GLN A 339 26.43 27.34 -11.43
CA GLN A 339 25.46 27.97 -12.34
C GLN A 339 24.15 28.33 -11.63
N MET A 340 23.65 27.50 -10.73
CA MET A 340 22.47 27.78 -9.91
C MET A 340 22.69 29.02 -9.05
N GLN A 341 23.77 29.05 -8.25
CA GLN A 341 24.01 30.18 -7.34
C GLN A 341 24.35 31.46 -8.11
N SER A 342 25.11 31.37 -9.21
CA SER A 342 25.41 32.54 -10.04
C SER A 342 24.16 33.13 -10.68
N PHE A 343 23.18 32.31 -11.09
CA PHE A 343 21.95 32.79 -11.70
C PHE A 343 21.04 33.48 -10.68
N PHE A 344 20.80 32.84 -9.53
CA PHE A 344 19.94 33.39 -8.49
C PHE A 344 20.62 34.43 -7.59
N GLY A 345 21.94 34.62 -7.72
CA GLY A 345 22.66 35.73 -7.11
C GLY A 345 22.17 37.10 -7.60
N ASP A 346 21.62 37.18 -8.81
CA ASP A 346 20.87 38.34 -9.29
C ASP A 346 19.42 38.28 -8.81
N HIS A 347 19.01 39.27 -8.00
CA HIS A 347 17.65 39.37 -7.47
C HIS A 347 16.59 39.49 -8.58
N MET A 348 16.93 39.99 -9.76
CA MET A 348 16.00 40.10 -10.88
C MET A 348 15.60 38.74 -11.47
N ASN A 349 16.41 37.71 -11.24
CA ASN A 349 16.14 36.34 -11.67
C ASN A 349 15.26 35.56 -10.69
N ARG A 350 14.95 36.12 -9.50
CA ARG A 350 14.14 35.48 -8.46
C ARG A 350 12.65 35.67 -8.69
N GLN A 351 12.15 35.18 -9.81
CA GLN A 351 10.72 35.21 -10.16
C GLN A 351 10.00 34.01 -9.51
N ARG A 352 8.87 34.26 -8.83
CA ARG A 352 8.13 33.21 -8.13
C ARG A 352 7.44 32.28 -9.12
N HIS A 353 7.47 30.99 -8.83
CA HIS A 353 6.79 29.98 -9.62
C HIS A 353 5.30 29.91 -9.24
N THR A 354 4.44 30.59 -9.99
CA THR A 354 3.01 30.76 -9.62
C THR A 354 2.09 29.68 -10.21
N ASN A 355 2.34 29.24 -11.45
CA ASN A 355 1.51 28.26 -12.16
C ASN A 355 2.02 26.83 -11.92
N MET A 356 1.99 26.39 -10.66
CA MET A 356 2.56 25.10 -10.26
C MET A 356 1.74 23.91 -10.78
N CYS A 357 2.41 22.99 -11.46
CA CYS A 357 1.88 21.68 -11.83
C CYS A 357 2.71 20.54 -11.23
N ILE A 358 2.07 19.41 -10.95
CA ILE A 358 2.79 18.18 -10.59
C ILE A 358 3.72 17.82 -11.76
N GLY A 359 4.98 17.53 -11.45
CA GLY A 359 6.00 17.21 -12.43
C GLY A 359 6.91 18.38 -12.82
N ASP A 360 6.55 19.61 -12.49
CA ASP A 360 7.35 20.79 -12.80
C ASP A 360 8.71 20.75 -12.08
N VAL A 361 9.76 21.13 -12.80
CA VAL A 361 11.11 21.32 -12.25
C VAL A 361 11.32 22.82 -12.04
N CYS A 362 11.53 23.23 -10.79
CA CYS A 362 11.70 24.62 -10.37
C CYS A 362 12.87 24.75 -9.38
N ALA A 363 13.15 25.97 -8.93
CA ALA A 363 14.15 26.24 -7.90
C ALA A 363 13.49 26.44 -6.54
N TYR A 364 14.10 25.93 -5.48
CA TYR A 364 13.69 26.15 -4.09
C TYR A 364 14.81 26.84 -3.32
N GLU A 365 14.47 27.90 -2.59
CA GLU A 365 15.39 28.63 -1.73
C GLU A 365 15.35 28.08 -0.28
N PHE A 366 16.48 27.59 0.19
CA PHE A 366 16.69 27.18 1.58
C PHE A 366 17.99 27.79 2.12
N SER A 367 17.89 28.60 3.17
CA SER A 367 19.05 29.25 3.79
C SER A 367 19.95 29.98 2.77
N GLU A 368 19.33 30.77 1.88
CA GLU A 368 19.98 31.51 0.78
C GLU A 368 20.64 30.65 -0.32
N ILE A 369 20.47 29.33 -0.27
CA ILE A 369 20.96 28.39 -1.28
C ILE A 369 19.79 27.95 -2.16
N PHE A 370 20.00 28.00 -3.48
CA PHE A 370 19.00 27.55 -4.45
C PHE A 370 19.25 26.10 -4.88
N HIS A 371 18.21 25.28 -4.77
CA HIS A 371 18.21 23.86 -5.15
C HIS A 371 17.24 23.61 -6.29
N ARG A 372 17.56 22.69 -7.21
CA ARG A 372 16.57 22.20 -8.17
C ARG A 372 15.66 21.20 -7.50
N VAL A 373 14.36 21.40 -7.65
CA VAL A 373 13.34 20.52 -7.10
C VAL A 373 12.30 20.18 -8.16
N LYS A 374 11.67 19.01 -8.03
CA LYS A 374 10.53 18.58 -8.85
C LYS A 374 9.30 18.50 -7.97
N ILE A 375 8.19 19.12 -8.37
CA ILE A 375 6.93 19.06 -7.64
C ILE A 375 6.34 17.65 -7.77
N THR A 376 6.10 16.99 -6.64
CA THR A 376 5.55 15.62 -6.59
C THR A 376 4.11 15.58 -6.11
N ASP A 377 3.70 16.55 -5.29
CA ASP A 377 2.32 16.68 -4.80
C ASP A 377 1.99 18.15 -4.50
N LEU A 378 0.81 18.57 -4.91
CA LEU A 378 0.25 19.87 -4.55
C LEU A 378 -0.74 19.59 -3.43
N GLY A 379 -0.33 19.82 -2.18
CA GLY A 379 -1.18 19.54 -1.03
C GLY A 379 -2.51 20.33 -1.08
N ASN A 380 -3.41 20.07 -0.12
CA ASN A 380 -4.70 20.76 -0.08
C ASN A 380 -4.52 22.29 -0.01
N LEU A 381 -4.94 22.97 -1.09
CA LEU A 381 -4.98 24.43 -1.24
C LEU A 381 -5.95 25.15 -0.26
N ASN A 382 -6.63 24.39 0.61
CA ASN A 382 -7.68 24.86 1.54
C ASN A 382 -7.29 24.61 3.00
N SER A 383 -6.11 25.05 3.42
CA SER A 383 -5.81 25.17 4.87
C SER A 383 -6.12 26.59 5.31
N ASN A 384 -7.08 26.72 6.23
CA ASN A 384 -7.45 27.99 6.90
C ASN A 384 -6.34 28.56 7.80
N ASP A 385 -5.13 27.98 7.76
CA ASP A 385 -4.02 28.31 8.66
C ASP A 385 -2.69 28.03 7.93
N GLY A 386 -1.96 29.07 7.49
CA GLY A 386 -0.49 28.99 7.31
C GLY A 386 0.14 28.91 5.90
N GLY A 387 -0.61 28.99 4.80
CA GLY A 387 -0.05 29.17 3.43
C GLY A 387 0.06 27.90 2.58
N ILE A 388 0.19 28.07 1.26
CA ILE A 388 0.20 26.96 0.28
C ILE A 388 1.49 26.14 0.44
N MET A 389 1.35 24.84 0.71
CA MET A 389 2.45 23.89 0.82
C MET A 389 2.45 22.92 -0.37
N ALA A 390 3.64 22.63 -0.90
CA ALA A 390 3.85 21.61 -1.92
C ALA A 390 4.84 20.56 -1.42
N THR A 391 4.70 19.32 -1.87
CA THR A 391 5.74 18.30 -1.68
C THR A 391 6.64 18.31 -2.91
N VAL A 392 7.96 18.36 -2.68
CA VAL A 392 8.96 18.44 -3.75
C VAL A 392 10.09 17.45 -3.52
N LYS A 393 10.61 16.86 -4.61
CA LYS A 393 11.82 16.03 -4.62
C LYS A 393 13.02 16.89 -5.03
N PHE A 394 14.06 16.93 -4.20
CA PHE A 394 15.34 17.54 -4.53
C PHE A 394 16.05 16.65 -5.55
N VAL A 395 16.05 17.05 -6.82
CA VAL A 395 16.48 16.17 -7.92
C VAL A 395 17.98 15.91 -7.94
N ASP A 396 18.74 16.70 -7.19
CA ASP A 396 20.20 16.62 -7.11
C ASP A 396 20.72 16.04 -5.78
N ASP A 397 19.81 15.71 -4.86
CA ASP A 397 20.12 15.12 -3.55
C ASP A 397 19.33 13.82 -3.28
N GLY A 398 18.11 13.72 -3.83
CA GLY A 398 17.22 12.57 -3.74
C GLY A 398 16.19 12.66 -2.61
N THR A 399 16.33 13.60 -1.67
CA THR A 399 15.36 13.83 -0.59
C THR A 399 14.02 14.38 -1.09
N GLU A 400 12.96 14.12 -0.33
CA GLU A 400 11.62 14.66 -0.57
C GLU A 400 11.15 15.42 0.69
N GLN A 401 10.63 16.63 0.50
CA GLN A 401 10.22 17.50 1.61
C GLN A 401 8.96 18.30 1.26
N LYS A 402 8.19 18.66 2.30
CA LYS A 402 7.11 19.63 2.18
C LYS A 402 7.68 21.04 2.33
N VAL A 403 7.42 21.89 1.36
CA VAL A 403 7.97 23.25 1.28
C VAL A 403 6.88 24.28 1.07
N GLU A 404 7.14 25.50 1.52
CA GLU A 404 6.27 26.65 1.28
C GLU A 404 6.32 27.05 -0.20
N ALA A 405 5.19 27.05 -0.88
CA ALA A 405 5.11 27.35 -2.32
C ALA A 405 5.67 28.73 -2.69
N LYS A 406 5.59 29.71 -1.77
CA LYS A 406 6.16 31.06 -1.99
C LYS A 406 7.70 31.10 -2.10
N LYS A 407 8.39 30.02 -1.71
CA LYS A 407 9.85 29.85 -1.85
C LYS A 407 10.25 29.07 -3.10
N LEU A 408 9.28 28.78 -3.98
CA LEU A 408 9.53 28.20 -5.30
C LEU A 408 9.70 29.30 -6.34
N PHE A 409 10.74 29.17 -7.15
CA PHE A 409 11.15 30.14 -8.17
C PHE A 409 11.25 29.49 -9.54
N ASP A 410 11.04 30.28 -10.58
CA ASP A 410 11.20 29.82 -11.96
C ASP A 410 12.65 29.44 -12.23
N LEU A 411 12.83 28.26 -12.83
CA LEU A 411 14.14 27.77 -13.23
C LEU A 411 14.35 28.01 -14.74
N PRO A 412 15.46 28.61 -15.19
CA PRO A 412 15.69 28.83 -16.62
C PRO A 412 15.84 27.50 -17.37
N GLN A 413 15.42 27.44 -18.63
CA GLN A 413 15.39 26.19 -19.42
C GLN A 413 16.76 25.51 -19.50
N LYS A 414 17.84 26.29 -19.55
CA LYS A 414 19.23 25.77 -19.54
C LYS A 414 19.49 24.89 -18.31
N LEU A 415 19.01 25.28 -17.13
CA LEU A 415 19.17 24.54 -15.89
C LEU A 415 18.13 23.42 -15.73
N LYS A 416 16.93 23.57 -16.31
CA LYS A 416 15.94 22.48 -16.41
C LYS A 416 16.44 21.30 -17.24
N ASN A 417 17.19 21.57 -18.31
CA ASN A 417 17.67 20.54 -19.26
C ASN A 417 18.88 19.73 -18.73
N ILE A 418 19.56 20.20 -17.69
CA ILE A 418 20.65 19.43 -17.07
C ILE A 418 20.04 18.20 -16.39
N SER A 419 20.61 17.02 -16.60
CA SER A 419 20.11 15.78 -15.98
C SER A 419 20.14 15.86 -14.45
N PHE A 420 19.22 15.15 -13.81
CA PHE A 420 19.20 15.03 -12.35
C PHE A 420 20.49 14.38 -11.87
N GLN A 421 21.07 14.91 -10.79
CA GLN A 421 22.40 14.50 -10.33
C GLN A 421 22.34 13.36 -9.30
N ALA A 422 21.25 13.27 -8.53
CA ALA A 422 21.03 12.15 -7.63
C ALA A 422 20.49 10.95 -8.40
N VAL A 423 21.11 9.79 -8.23
CA VAL A 423 20.66 8.50 -8.75
C VAL A 423 20.10 7.64 -7.62
N ASP A 424 19.09 6.83 -7.93
CA ASP A 424 18.57 5.81 -7.03
C ASP A 424 19.54 4.61 -7.02
N VAL A 425 19.93 4.14 -5.84
CA VAL A 425 20.89 3.04 -5.67
C VAL A 425 20.26 1.93 -4.84
N TYR A 426 20.28 0.71 -5.36
CA TYR A 426 19.88 -0.49 -4.64
C TYR A 426 21.06 -1.43 -4.43
N ILE A 427 21.23 -1.91 -3.20
CA ILE A 427 22.06 -3.08 -2.94
C ILE A 427 21.26 -4.37 -3.18
N CYS A 428 21.93 -5.35 -3.74
CA CYS A 428 21.27 -6.54 -4.25
C CYS A 428 21.30 -7.71 -3.26
N ARG A 429 20.44 -8.71 -3.51
CA ARG A 429 20.44 -10.02 -2.85
C ARG A 429 20.32 -9.99 -1.31
N ILE A 430 19.55 -9.04 -0.77
CA ILE A 430 19.16 -9.00 0.64
C ILE A 430 17.66 -8.76 0.79
N LYS A 431 17.14 -8.99 2.00
CA LYS A 431 15.78 -8.65 2.43
C LYS A 431 15.72 -8.58 3.98
N PRO A 432 14.65 -7.99 4.56
CA PRO A 432 14.43 -8.01 6.00
C PRO A 432 14.45 -9.42 6.61
N ILE A 433 14.85 -9.50 7.89
CA ILE A 433 14.96 -10.76 8.63
C ILE A 433 13.61 -11.35 9.01
N ASP A 434 12.65 -10.47 9.27
CA ASP A 434 11.26 -10.82 9.44
C ASP A 434 10.67 -11.07 8.05
N SER A 435 9.60 -11.86 7.99
CA SER A 435 8.87 -12.04 6.74
C SER A 435 8.06 -10.78 6.40
N ASP A 436 8.60 -9.59 6.65
CA ASP A 436 8.05 -8.29 6.27
C ASP A 436 8.68 -7.82 4.94
N GLU A 437 8.14 -6.74 4.37
CA GLU A 437 8.76 -6.00 3.26
C GLU A 437 9.48 -4.74 3.77
N ASP A 438 9.07 -4.19 4.91
CA ASP A 438 9.71 -3.02 5.48
C ASP A 438 10.96 -3.37 6.30
N TRP A 439 11.97 -2.51 6.21
CA TRP A 439 13.16 -2.64 7.03
C TRP A 439 12.90 -2.16 8.46
N THR A 440 13.43 -2.90 9.44
CA THR A 440 13.38 -2.44 10.84
C THR A 440 14.16 -1.11 10.99
N PRO A 441 13.72 -0.19 11.87
CA PRO A 441 14.44 1.06 12.11
C PRO A 441 15.91 0.86 12.50
N ARG A 442 16.23 -0.26 13.18
CA ARG A 442 17.61 -0.61 13.55
C ARG A 442 18.47 -0.94 12.33
N ALA A 443 17.93 -1.66 11.35
CA ALA A 443 18.65 -1.97 10.11
C ALA A 443 18.93 -0.70 9.30
N SER A 444 17.94 0.19 9.17
CA SER A 444 18.09 1.48 8.48
C SER A 444 19.08 2.41 9.20
N MET A 445 19.06 2.47 10.54
CA MET A 445 20.01 3.28 11.30
C MET A 445 21.44 2.73 11.22
N PHE A 446 21.61 1.41 11.26
CA PHE A 446 22.91 0.76 11.10
C PHE A 446 23.54 1.10 9.74
N ILE A 447 22.76 0.96 8.66
CA ILE A 447 23.30 1.24 7.32
C ILE A 447 23.65 2.72 7.16
N HIS A 448 22.81 3.62 7.72
CA HIS A 448 23.06 5.05 7.71
C HIS A 448 24.43 5.36 8.31
N GLN A 449 24.68 4.90 9.55
CA GLN A 449 25.98 5.08 10.21
C GLN A 449 27.13 4.41 9.45
N LEU A 450 26.87 3.31 8.75
CA LEU A 450 27.90 2.58 8.02
C LEU A 450 28.38 3.31 6.77
N ILE A 451 27.48 3.99 6.03
CA ILE A 451 27.78 4.52 4.68
C ILE A 451 27.60 6.04 4.53
N GLU A 452 27.02 6.71 5.51
CA GLU A 452 26.81 8.16 5.47
C GLU A 452 28.13 8.90 5.22
N HIS A 453 28.08 9.86 4.29
CA HIS A 453 29.22 10.66 3.82
C HIS A 453 30.41 9.89 3.24
N LYS A 454 30.27 8.59 2.96
CA LYS A 454 31.32 7.80 2.32
C LYS A 454 31.19 7.78 0.81
N GLU A 455 32.34 7.65 0.16
CA GLU A 455 32.41 7.23 -1.24
C GLU A 455 32.47 5.71 -1.30
N LEU A 456 31.64 5.12 -2.15
CA LEU A 456 31.55 3.69 -2.36
C LEU A 456 31.76 3.34 -3.82
N ASP A 457 32.38 2.21 -4.06
CA ASP A 457 32.59 1.64 -5.38
C ASP A 457 31.59 0.52 -5.60
N GLY A 458 30.88 0.55 -6.72
CA GLY A 458 29.82 -0.39 -7.03
C GLY A 458 29.87 -0.89 -8.46
N ARG A 459 29.72 -2.20 -8.64
CA ARG A 459 29.55 -2.77 -9.99
C ARG A 459 28.08 -2.70 -10.41
N ILE A 460 27.81 -2.12 -11.57
CA ILE A 460 26.46 -2.07 -12.14
C ILE A 460 26.06 -3.48 -12.60
N VAL A 461 25.07 -4.08 -11.95
CA VAL A 461 24.50 -5.38 -12.34
C VAL A 461 23.14 -5.26 -13.02
N LEU A 462 22.48 -4.10 -12.88
CA LEU A 462 21.28 -3.70 -13.61
C LEU A 462 21.13 -2.19 -13.53
N SER A 463 20.52 -1.56 -14.53
CA SER A 463 20.08 -0.17 -14.43
C SER A 463 18.78 0.05 -15.19
N MET A 464 17.95 0.96 -14.65
CA MET A 464 16.67 1.35 -15.23
C MET A 464 16.48 2.85 -15.00
N GLU A 465 16.25 3.62 -16.07
CA GLU A 465 16.15 5.08 -16.01
C GLU A 465 17.31 5.71 -15.20
N ASN A 466 17.07 6.13 -13.96
CA ASN A 466 18.03 6.75 -13.04
C ASN A 466 18.31 5.88 -11.80
N THR A 467 17.93 4.60 -11.85
CA THR A 467 18.15 3.61 -10.79
C THR A 467 19.28 2.66 -11.18
N LEU A 468 20.22 2.45 -10.25
CA LEU A 468 21.33 1.51 -10.35
C LEU A 468 21.20 0.41 -9.29
N TRP A 469 21.34 -0.83 -9.73
CA TRP A 469 21.56 -1.97 -8.84
C TRP A 469 23.05 -2.28 -8.81
N LEU A 470 23.64 -2.18 -7.62
CA LEU A 470 25.08 -2.30 -7.43
C LEU A 470 25.41 -3.58 -6.66
N ASP A 471 26.29 -4.41 -7.22
CA ASP A 471 26.70 -5.67 -6.60
C ASP A 471 28.05 -6.23 -7.12
N PRO A 472 29.12 -6.22 -6.29
CA PRO A 472 29.16 -5.73 -4.92
C PRO A 472 29.14 -4.19 -4.83
N LEU A 473 28.78 -3.67 -3.65
CA LEU A 473 28.96 -2.28 -3.24
C LEU A 473 29.93 -2.24 -2.04
N VAL A 474 31.04 -1.53 -2.17
CA VAL A 474 32.18 -1.60 -1.25
C VAL A 474 32.76 -0.22 -0.91
N GLU A 475 33.37 -0.10 0.25
CA GLU A 475 34.28 1.03 0.57
C GLU A 475 35.70 0.60 0.19
N GLU A 476 36.29 1.23 -0.83
CA GLU A 476 37.67 1.00 -1.23
C GLU A 476 38.60 2.03 -0.57
N ILE A 477 39.74 1.59 -0.04
CA ILE A 477 40.78 2.47 0.49
C ILE A 477 42.06 2.25 -0.31
N GLU A 478 42.72 3.35 -0.68
CA GLU A 478 44.06 3.32 -1.26
C GLU A 478 45.13 3.30 -0.16
N LEU A 479 45.95 2.26 -0.15
CA LEU A 479 47.11 2.15 0.71
C LEU A 479 48.28 2.88 0.04
N THR A 480 48.37 4.19 0.28
CA THR A 480 49.36 5.09 -0.35
C THR A 480 50.80 4.63 -0.19
N ALA A 481 51.13 3.94 0.91
CA ALA A 481 52.46 3.39 1.15
C ALA A 481 52.88 2.27 0.17
N VAL A 482 51.92 1.58 -0.45
CA VAL A 482 52.14 0.41 -1.32
C VAL A 482 51.50 0.59 -2.70
N GLY A 483 50.83 1.72 -2.96
CA GLY A 483 50.14 2.01 -4.22
C GLY A 483 49.06 0.98 -4.57
N THR A 484 48.46 0.33 -3.57
CA THR A 484 47.48 -0.76 -3.76
C THR A 484 46.13 -0.35 -3.19
N LYS A 485 45.04 -0.67 -3.89
CA LYS A 485 43.69 -0.47 -3.39
C LYS A 485 43.17 -1.75 -2.72
N VAL A 486 42.50 -1.60 -1.58
CA VAL A 486 41.91 -2.70 -0.82
C VAL A 486 40.46 -2.40 -0.46
N HIS A 487 39.62 -3.44 -0.44
CA HIS A 487 38.25 -3.33 0.03
C HIS A 487 38.22 -3.36 1.56
N LYS A 488 37.80 -2.24 2.17
CA LYS A 488 37.65 -2.13 3.63
C LYS A 488 36.41 -2.87 4.12
N MET A 489 35.30 -2.71 3.42
CA MET A 489 34.02 -3.32 3.80
C MET A 489 33.13 -3.56 2.58
N TYR A 490 32.24 -4.55 2.73
CA TYR A 490 31.19 -4.87 1.76
C TYR A 490 29.85 -4.60 2.41
N VAL A 491 29.08 -3.65 1.87
CA VAL A 491 27.83 -3.16 2.47
C VAL A 491 26.86 -4.31 2.77
N ARG A 492 26.63 -5.19 1.78
CA ARG A 492 25.80 -6.39 1.93
C ARG A 492 26.31 -7.31 3.04
N SER A 493 27.62 -7.55 3.11
CA SER A 493 28.19 -8.48 4.09
C SER A 493 28.03 -7.95 5.50
N GLU A 494 28.15 -6.64 5.72
CA GLU A 494 27.97 -6.04 7.04
C GLU A 494 26.52 -6.16 7.53
N LEU A 495 25.52 -5.97 6.66
CA LEU A 495 24.11 -6.20 7.01
C LEU A 495 23.83 -7.66 7.39
N LEU A 496 24.41 -8.62 6.67
CA LEU A 496 24.23 -10.05 6.95
C LEU A 496 24.93 -10.48 8.25
N LYS A 497 26.19 -10.07 8.45
CA LYS A 497 26.98 -10.43 9.65
C LYS A 497 26.36 -9.92 10.94
N ASN A 498 25.79 -8.72 10.91
CA ASN A 498 25.16 -8.10 12.08
C ASN A 498 23.69 -8.52 12.27
N GLY A 499 23.19 -9.47 11.47
CA GLY A 499 21.82 -9.98 11.62
C GLY A 499 20.73 -8.97 11.29
N PHE A 500 21.04 -7.95 10.48
CA PHE A 500 20.06 -6.94 10.03
C PHE A 500 19.36 -7.33 8.73
N ALA A 501 19.91 -8.29 7.98
CA ALA A 501 19.34 -8.81 6.74
C ALA A 501 19.52 -10.32 6.62
N VAL A 502 18.73 -10.95 5.74
CA VAL A 502 18.97 -12.31 5.25
C VAL A 502 19.19 -12.32 3.74
N ASP A 503 19.77 -13.40 3.23
CA ASP A 503 20.05 -13.57 1.81
C ASP A 503 18.76 -13.62 0.97
N ASN A 504 18.82 -13.02 -0.23
CA ASN A 504 17.74 -13.03 -1.22
C ASN A 504 18.28 -13.39 -2.61
N PRO A 505 18.62 -14.66 -2.87
CA PRO A 505 19.30 -15.06 -4.10
C PRO A 505 18.43 -14.86 -5.36
N LYS A 506 17.10 -14.83 -5.21
CA LYS A 506 16.15 -14.65 -6.32
C LYS A 506 15.97 -13.18 -6.75
N HIS A 507 16.51 -12.22 -6.00
CA HIS A 507 16.32 -10.79 -6.27
C HIS A 507 16.67 -10.44 -7.72
N LEU A 508 17.94 -10.62 -8.11
CA LEU A 508 18.41 -10.27 -9.45
C LEU A 508 17.77 -11.14 -10.53
N GLN A 509 17.57 -12.43 -10.25
CA GLN A 509 16.91 -13.34 -11.20
C GLN A 509 15.53 -12.82 -11.61
N ASN A 510 14.70 -12.47 -10.64
CA ASN A 510 13.35 -11.97 -10.91
C ASN A 510 13.38 -10.64 -11.68
N LEU A 511 14.31 -9.74 -11.34
CA LEU A 511 14.48 -8.48 -12.08
C LEU A 511 14.92 -8.73 -13.52
N TYR A 512 15.85 -9.65 -13.77
CA TYR A 512 16.26 -10.03 -15.12
C TYR A 512 15.14 -10.67 -15.93
N GLU A 513 14.34 -11.54 -15.31
CA GLU A 513 13.15 -12.11 -15.93
C GLU A 513 12.15 -11.01 -16.34
N LEU A 514 11.96 -10.01 -15.49
CA LEU A 514 11.08 -8.88 -15.77
C LEU A 514 11.59 -8.01 -16.94
N CYS A 515 12.91 -7.86 -17.07
CA CYS A 515 13.58 -7.07 -18.10
C CYS A 515 13.74 -7.81 -19.45
N LYS A 516 13.66 -9.13 -19.44
CA LYS A 516 13.96 -9.99 -20.59
C LYS A 516 13.09 -9.61 -21.80
N GLY A 517 13.75 -9.28 -22.92
CA GLY A 517 13.10 -8.87 -24.17
C GLY A 517 12.51 -7.46 -24.16
N LYS A 518 12.71 -6.69 -23.09
CA LYS A 518 12.18 -5.32 -22.92
C LYS A 518 13.28 -4.27 -22.83
N ILE A 519 14.30 -4.52 -22.01
CA ILE A 519 15.46 -3.63 -21.85
C ILE A 519 16.75 -4.44 -21.86
N LYS A 520 17.89 -3.76 -22.10
CA LYS A 520 19.20 -4.40 -22.14
C LYS A 520 19.63 -4.81 -20.73
N ILE A 521 20.02 -6.07 -20.56
CA ILE A 521 20.57 -6.61 -19.32
C ILE A 521 22.10 -6.71 -19.48
N PRO A 522 22.91 -6.35 -18.47
CA PRO A 522 24.37 -6.44 -18.56
C PRO A 522 24.84 -7.89 -18.69
N ASP A 523 25.85 -8.16 -19.52
CA ASP A 523 26.44 -9.49 -19.68
C ASP A 523 27.56 -9.71 -18.65
N ILE A 524 27.16 -9.98 -17.41
CA ILE A 524 28.06 -10.04 -16.24
C ILE A 524 29.15 -11.13 -16.38
N ASN A 525 28.89 -12.18 -17.19
CA ASN A 525 29.82 -13.30 -17.36
C ASN A 525 30.95 -13.00 -18.35
N LYS A 526 30.78 -12.06 -19.28
CA LYS A 526 31.86 -11.66 -20.21
C LYS A 526 32.86 -10.68 -19.60
N GLU A 527 32.48 -9.97 -18.53
CA GLU A 527 33.29 -8.94 -17.88
C GLU A 527 34.26 -9.49 -16.82
N LEU A 528 34.17 -10.78 -16.46
CA LEU A 528 35.10 -11.45 -15.54
C LEU A 528 36.34 -12.06 -16.24
N HIS A 529 36.40 -11.99 -17.58
CA HIS A 529 37.45 -12.60 -18.40
C HIS A 529 38.32 -11.58 -19.16
N LYS A 530 38.25 -10.30 -18.77
CA LYS A 530 39.18 -9.24 -19.19
C LYS A 530 39.71 -8.55 -17.96
#